data_AF-A0A3B0UY72-F1
#
_entry.id   AF-A0A3B0UY72-F1
#
_cell.length_a   1.000
_cell.length_b   1.000
_cell.length_c   1.000
_cell.angle_alpha   90.00
_cell.angle_beta   90.00
_cell.angle_gamma   90.00
#
_symmetry.space_group_name_H-M   'P 1'
#
loop_
_entity.id
_entity.type
_entity.pdbx_description
1 polymer ?
#
loop_
_entity_poly.entity_id
_entity_poly.type
_entity_poly.pdbx_seq_one_letter_code
_entity_poly.pdbx_strand_id
1 'polypeptide(L)'
;MKKRFQAKVLVAGEAVGEALLLAEPLSLWGGLNPETGEIIDQRHPNVGEIVTGRVLLMPAGRGSSSASSILLEAVKQGTAPAAIITAVTDAILALGAAVAHEMYNQAPPILVLSAKDYAQIKSGQQLTIAADGLVTLSTS
;
A
#
# COMPACT_ATOMS: atom_id res chain seq x y z
N MET A 1 -13.57 -19.35 8.05
CA MET A 1 -13.35 -18.46 9.21
C MET A 1 -12.64 -17.21 8.72
N LYS A 2 -13.11 -16.01 9.09
CA LYS A 2 -12.42 -14.76 8.74
C LYS A 2 -11.13 -14.64 9.57
N LYS A 3 -9.98 -14.49 8.92
CA LYS A 3 -8.72 -14.17 9.63
C LYS A 3 -8.67 -12.68 9.91
N ARG A 4 -8.13 -12.30 11.06
CA ARG A 4 -7.97 -10.91 11.48
C ARG A 4 -6.55 -10.69 11.99
N PHE A 5 -5.98 -9.55 11.65
CA PHE A 5 -4.64 -9.14 12.04
C PHE A 5 -4.70 -7.74 12.60
N GLN A 6 -3.94 -7.48 13.67
CA GLN A 6 -3.79 -6.12 14.20
C GLN A 6 -2.51 -5.52 13.64
N ALA A 7 -2.64 -4.48 12.82
CA ALA A 7 -1.50 -3.77 12.28
C ALA A 7 -1.11 -2.57 13.16
N LYS A 8 0.16 -2.18 13.08
CA LYS A 8 0.59 -0.85 13.50
C LYS A 8 0.18 0.15 12.43
N VAL A 9 -0.57 1.18 12.82
CA VAL A 9 -1.01 2.25 11.93
C VAL A 9 0.08 3.31 11.82
N LEU A 10 0.50 3.63 10.60
CA LEU A 10 1.36 4.78 10.30
C LEU A 10 0.52 5.95 9.78
N VAL A 11 -0.46 5.66 8.91
CA VAL A 11 -1.49 6.59 8.46
C VAL A 11 -2.83 5.90 8.61
N ALA A 12 -3.73 6.51 9.39
CA ALA A 12 -5.05 5.97 9.67
C ALA A 12 -5.99 6.17 8.46
N GLY A 13 -6.91 5.24 8.30
CA GLY A 13 -7.90 5.29 7.22
C GLY A 13 -8.59 3.95 7.04
N GLU A 14 -9.63 3.96 6.24
CA GLU A 14 -10.42 2.78 5.93
C GLU A 14 -10.25 2.44 4.45
N ALA A 15 -10.17 1.14 4.15
CA ALA A 15 -10.01 0.69 2.78
C ALA A 15 -10.55 -0.72 2.59
N VAL A 16 -11.01 -1.00 1.38
CA VAL A 16 -11.40 -2.34 0.93
C VAL A 16 -10.77 -2.54 -0.44
N GLY A 17 -10.09 -3.67 -0.62
CA GLY A 17 -9.47 -3.98 -1.91
C GLY A 17 -8.93 -5.40 -1.97
N GLU A 18 -8.72 -5.86 -3.19
CA GLU A 18 -8.02 -7.12 -3.44
C GLU A 18 -6.53 -6.95 -3.11
N ALA A 19 -5.95 -7.93 -2.44
CA ALA A 19 -4.53 -7.97 -2.13
C ALA A 19 -3.68 -8.09 -3.40
N LEU A 20 -2.73 -7.19 -3.59
CA LEU A 20 -1.65 -7.29 -4.56
C LEU A 20 -0.33 -7.44 -3.79
N LEU A 21 0.16 -8.67 -3.68
CA LEU A 21 1.45 -8.96 -3.07
C LEU A 21 2.57 -8.76 -4.08
N LEU A 22 3.47 -7.83 -3.76
CA LEU A 22 4.69 -7.63 -4.52
C LEU A 22 5.82 -8.48 -3.94
N ALA A 23 6.55 -9.17 -4.83
CA ALA A 23 7.71 -9.97 -4.44
C ALA A 23 8.89 -9.09 -4.00
N GLU A 24 8.96 -7.87 -4.54
CA GLU A 24 9.99 -6.87 -4.23
C GLU A 24 9.35 -5.55 -3.79
N PRO A 25 10.10 -4.70 -3.07
CA PRO A 25 9.67 -3.33 -2.81
C PRO A 25 9.49 -2.51 -4.10
N LEU A 26 8.35 -1.83 -4.22
CA LEU A 26 8.10 -0.88 -5.31
C LEU A 26 8.66 0.50 -4.98
N SER A 27 9.37 1.10 -5.94
CA SER A 27 9.77 2.50 -5.86
C SER A 27 8.58 3.40 -6.20
N LEU A 28 8.02 4.08 -5.20
CA LEU A 28 6.96 5.07 -5.40
C LEU A 28 7.47 6.43 -5.92
N TRP A 29 8.67 6.49 -6.48
CA TRP A 29 9.24 7.70 -7.11
C TRP A 29 9.35 7.60 -8.64
N GLY A 30 9.19 6.41 -9.20
CA GLY A 30 9.31 6.21 -10.65
C GLY A 30 9.02 4.79 -11.12
N GLY A 31 8.62 3.90 -10.22
CA GLY A 31 8.13 2.57 -10.57
C GLY A 31 6.62 2.50 -10.78
N LEU A 32 5.90 3.61 -10.61
CA LEU A 32 4.45 3.70 -10.78
C LEU A 32 4.12 4.82 -11.78
N ASN A 33 3.22 4.55 -12.72
CA ASN A 33 2.58 5.57 -13.53
C ASN A 33 1.41 6.19 -12.75
N PRO A 34 1.46 7.48 -12.38
CA PRO A 34 0.41 8.12 -11.60
C PRO A 34 -0.90 8.33 -12.38
N GLU A 35 -0.91 8.24 -13.71
CA GLU A 35 -2.14 8.40 -14.49
C GLU A 35 -2.95 7.12 -14.61
N THR A 36 -2.30 5.96 -14.48
CA THR A 36 -2.94 4.64 -14.65
C THR A 36 -2.90 3.77 -13.40
N GLY A 37 -1.96 4.03 -12.50
CA GLY A 37 -1.61 3.15 -11.39
C GLY A 37 -0.81 1.92 -11.81
N GLU A 38 -0.28 1.87 -13.03
CA GLU A 38 0.52 0.75 -13.52
C GLU A 38 1.94 0.76 -12.95
N ILE A 39 2.44 -0.42 -12.56
CA ILE A 39 3.86 -0.60 -12.24
C ILE A 39 4.68 -0.55 -13.52
N ILE A 40 5.50 0.48 -13.68
CA ILE A 40 6.31 0.74 -14.88
C ILE A 40 7.81 0.50 -14.70
N ASP A 41 8.27 0.17 -13.48
CA ASP A 41 9.66 -0.23 -13.25
C ASP A 41 9.93 -1.55 -14.00
N GLN A 42 10.62 -1.46 -15.14
CA GLN A 42 10.94 -2.60 -16.01
C GLN A 42 11.80 -3.67 -15.34
N ARG A 43 12.41 -3.37 -14.19
CA ARG A 43 13.18 -4.34 -13.40
C ARG A 43 12.34 -5.02 -12.32
N HIS A 44 11.13 -4.52 -12.08
CA HIS A 44 10.27 -5.04 -11.03
C HIS A 44 9.55 -6.32 -11.52
N PRO A 45 9.50 -7.41 -10.72
CA PRO A 45 8.87 -8.66 -11.14
C PRO A 45 7.39 -8.53 -11.49
N ASN A 46 6.70 -7.53 -10.93
CA ASN A 46 5.28 -7.24 -11.16
C ASN A 46 5.06 -6.07 -12.13
N VAL A 47 6.01 -5.76 -13.02
CA VAL A 47 5.79 -4.75 -14.08
C VAL A 47 4.50 -5.05 -14.88
N GLY A 48 3.71 -4.01 -15.17
CA GLY A 48 2.42 -4.11 -15.85
C GLY A 48 1.20 -4.33 -14.92
N GLU A 49 1.39 -4.61 -13.63
CA GLU A 49 0.28 -4.71 -12.67
C GLU A 49 -0.30 -3.33 -12.29
N ILE A 50 -1.62 -3.22 -12.16
CA ILE A 50 -2.34 -1.97 -11.81
C ILE A 50 -2.60 -1.84 -10.30
N VAL A 51 -1.96 -0.95 -9.55
CA VAL A 51 -2.19 -0.86 -8.09
C VAL A 51 -3.53 -0.22 -7.72
N THR A 52 -4.17 0.50 -8.65
CA THR A 52 -5.39 1.31 -8.42
C THR A 52 -6.48 0.53 -7.68
N GLY A 53 -6.91 1.05 -6.52
CA GLY A 53 -7.99 0.45 -5.72
C GLY A 53 -7.66 -0.90 -5.06
N ARG A 54 -6.44 -1.42 -5.24
CA ARG A 54 -5.97 -2.66 -4.60
C ARG A 54 -5.27 -2.37 -3.27
N VAL A 55 -5.21 -3.38 -2.40
CA VAL A 55 -4.39 -3.31 -1.18
C VAL A 55 -3.00 -3.79 -1.55
N LEU A 56 -2.05 -2.86 -1.62
CA LEU A 56 -0.67 -3.15 -2.00
C LEU A 56 0.10 -3.71 -0.80
N LEU A 57 0.62 -4.93 -0.92
CA LEU A 57 1.49 -5.53 0.10
C LEU A 57 2.94 -5.55 -0.40
N MET A 58 3.84 -4.95 0.39
CA MET A 58 5.27 -4.92 0.08
C MET A 58 6.11 -5.48 1.25
N PRO A 59 7.21 -6.20 0.97
CA PRO A 59 8.07 -6.73 2.02
C PRO A 59 8.78 -5.61 2.81
N ALA A 60 9.07 -4.50 2.15
CA ALA A 60 9.58 -3.27 2.72
C ALA A 60 9.16 -2.09 1.82
N GLY A 61 9.23 -0.86 2.32
CA GLY A 61 9.20 0.31 1.44
C GLY A 61 10.54 0.45 0.70
N ARG A 62 10.48 1.07 -0.49
CA ARG A 62 11.66 1.44 -1.28
C ARG A 62 11.52 2.89 -1.68
N GLY A 63 12.02 3.78 -0.85
CA GLY A 63 11.98 5.21 -1.08
C GLY A 63 13.15 5.93 -0.42
N SER A 64 13.63 6.99 -1.07
CA SER A 64 14.45 8.05 -0.47
C SER A 64 13.52 9.16 0.04
N SER A 65 14.01 10.11 0.83
CA SER A 65 13.25 11.22 1.44
C SER A 65 12.39 12.07 0.48
N SER A 66 12.52 11.87 -0.84
CA SER A 66 11.75 12.51 -1.91
C SER A 66 10.64 11.64 -2.53
N ALA A 67 10.37 10.44 -1.99
CA ALA A 67 9.46 9.43 -2.55
C ALA A 67 7.96 9.74 -2.44
N SER A 68 7.59 10.99 -2.14
CA SER A 68 6.20 11.42 -1.93
C SER A 68 5.50 11.90 -3.21
N SER A 69 6.21 12.41 -4.22
CA SER A 69 5.59 13.14 -5.35
C SER A 69 4.70 12.29 -6.26
N ILE A 70 5.09 11.05 -6.60
CA ILE A 70 4.28 10.21 -7.49
C ILE A 70 3.08 9.59 -6.76
N LEU A 71 3.23 9.23 -5.47
CA LEU A 71 2.09 8.79 -4.67
C LEU A 71 1.06 9.93 -4.50
N LEU A 72 1.53 11.16 -4.27
CA LEU A 72 0.72 12.38 -4.24
C LEU A 72 -0.05 12.57 -5.55
N GLU A 73 0.61 12.42 -6.70
CA GLU A 73 -0.03 12.51 -8.02
C GLU A 73 -1.04 11.38 -8.25
N ALA A 74 -0.71 10.14 -7.91
CA ALA A 74 -1.63 9.01 -8.03
C ALA A 74 -2.89 9.20 -7.15
N VAL A 75 -2.74 9.76 -5.95
CA VAL A 75 -3.89 10.14 -5.11
C VAL A 75 -4.73 11.21 -5.80
N LYS A 76 -4.10 12.27 -6.30
CA LYS A 76 -4.78 13.34 -7.03
C LYS A 76 -5.53 12.83 -8.28
N GLN A 77 -4.97 11.84 -8.96
CA GLN A 77 -5.56 11.22 -10.16
C GLN A 77 -6.56 10.09 -9.83
N GLY A 78 -6.70 9.70 -8.56
CA GLY A 78 -7.58 8.59 -8.15
C GLY A 78 -7.06 7.19 -8.55
N THR A 79 -5.77 7.07 -8.86
CA THR A 79 -5.10 5.82 -9.29
C THR A 79 -4.21 5.22 -8.20
N ALA A 80 -4.20 5.81 -7.01
CA ALA A 80 -3.50 5.26 -5.86
C ALA A 80 -4.06 3.88 -5.47
N PRO A 81 -3.23 3.04 -4.80
CA PRO A 81 -3.74 1.86 -4.13
C PRO A 81 -4.77 2.26 -3.07
N ALA A 82 -5.73 1.38 -2.78
CA ALA A 82 -6.69 1.60 -1.70
C ALA A 82 -6.00 1.65 -0.32
N ALA A 83 -4.92 0.89 -0.15
CA ALA A 83 -4.09 0.89 1.05
C ALA A 83 -2.71 0.33 0.76
N ILE A 84 -1.74 0.62 1.64
CA ILE A 84 -0.39 0.07 1.58
C ILE A 84 -0.09 -0.67 2.90
N ILE A 85 0.31 -1.93 2.81
CA ILE A 85 0.73 -2.76 3.95
C ILE A 85 2.18 -3.21 3.76
N THR A 86 2.99 -3.05 4.80
CA THR A 86 4.39 -3.48 4.82
C THR A 86 4.67 -4.51 5.92
N ALA A 87 5.70 -5.35 5.73
CA ALA A 87 6.16 -6.29 6.76
C ALA A 87 7.18 -5.68 7.73
N VAL A 88 7.78 -4.54 7.36
CA VAL A 88 8.79 -3.82 8.16
C VAL A 88 8.39 -2.35 8.22
N THR A 89 8.57 -1.72 9.37
CA THR A 89 8.32 -0.28 9.50
C THR A 89 9.28 0.50 8.62
N ASP A 90 8.74 1.32 7.73
CA ASP A 90 9.50 2.28 6.93
C ASP A 90 9.07 3.71 7.31
N ALA A 91 9.97 4.44 7.97
CA ALA A 91 9.71 5.80 8.41
C ALA A 91 9.59 6.80 7.25
N ILE A 92 10.22 6.52 6.10
CA ILE A 92 10.15 7.37 4.90
C ILE A 92 8.78 7.20 4.25
N LEU A 93 8.28 5.97 4.16
CA LEU A 93 6.93 5.69 3.66
C LEU A 93 5.85 6.34 4.53
N ALA A 94 6.00 6.27 5.86
CA ALA A 94 5.11 6.95 6.80
C ALA A 94 5.07 8.45 6.59
N LEU A 95 6.25 9.08 6.45
CA LEU A 95 6.36 10.52 6.21
C LEU A 95 5.71 10.92 4.88
N GLY A 96 5.94 10.15 3.80
CA GLY A 96 5.35 10.44 2.49
C GLY A 96 3.82 10.45 2.51
N ALA A 97 3.20 9.50 3.21
CA ALA A 97 1.74 9.47 3.34
C ALA A 97 1.18 10.50 4.32
N ALA A 98 1.91 10.85 5.38
CA ALA A 98 1.55 11.97 6.26
C ALA A 98 1.53 13.31 5.49
N VAL A 99 2.54 13.55 4.65
CA VAL A 99 2.61 14.74 3.77
C VAL A 99 1.45 14.73 2.76
N ALA A 100 1.11 13.59 2.18
CA ALA A 100 -0.06 13.49 1.28
C ALA A 100 -1.38 13.79 1.96
N HIS A 101 -1.55 13.28 3.18
CA HIS A 101 -2.72 13.59 3.98
C HIS A 101 -2.82 15.10 4.25
N GLU A 102 -1.72 15.75 4.65
CA GLU A 102 -1.70 17.19 4.91
C GLU A 102 -2.00 18.03 3.65
N MET A 103 -1.46 17.62 2.50
CA MET A 103 -1.59 18.38 1.25
C MET A 103 -2.97 18.24 0.58
N TYR A 104 -3.56 17.06 0.63
CA TYR A 104 -4.78 16.76 -0.15
C TYR A 104 -5.97 16.30 0.70
N ASN A 105 -5.82 16.27 2.02
CA ASN A 105 -6.82 15.76 2.96
C ASN A 105 -7.27 14.31 2.64
N GLN A 106 -6.45 13.59 1.85
CA GLN A 106 -6.69 12.25 1.35
C GLN A 106 -5.34 11.56 1.15
N ALA A 107 -5.21 10.34 1.69
CA ALA A 107 -4.07 9.45 1.47
C ALA A 107 -4.50 8.01 1.73
N PRO A 108 -3.93 7.01 1.05
CA PRO A 108 -4.18 5.63 1.38
C PRO A 108 -3.68 5.33 2.81
N PRO A 109 -4.44 4.58 3.63
CA PRO A 109 -3.93 4.10 4.91
C PRO A 109 -2.65 3.30 4.71
N ILE A 110 -1.69 3.54 5.61
CA ILE A 110 -0.40 2.85 5.62
C ILE A 110 -0.25 2.09 6.92
N LEU A 111 -0.03 0.79 6.79
CA LEU A 111 -0.02 -0.16 7.90
C LEU A 111 1.27 -0.99 7.88
N VAL A 112 1.67 -1.45 9.06
CA VAL A 112 2.74 -2.44 9.23
C VAL A 112 2.17 -3.66 9.93
N LEU A 113 2.27 -4.82 9.28
CA LEU A 113 1.94 -6.12 9.88
C LEU A 113 3.18 -6.78 10.44
N SER A 114 2.98 -7.66 11.43
CA SER A 114 4.03 -8.59 11.84
C SER A 114 4.42 -9.49 10.66
N ALA A 115 5.68 -9.92 10.58
CA ALA A 115 6.12 -10.85 9.53
C ALA A 115 5.27 -12.14 9.48
N LYS A 116 4.79 -12.61 10.64
CA LYS A 116 3.92 -13.78 10.77
C LYS A 116 2.53 -13.53 10.15
N ASP A 117 1.96 -12.36 10.35
CA ASP A 117 0.62 -12.03 9.83
C ASP A 117 0.68 -11.68 8.35
N TYR A 118 1.70 -10.92 7.95
CA TYR A 118 1.98 -10.59 6.56
C TYR A 118 2.10 -11.86 5.69
N ALA A 119 2.85 -12.87 6.15
CA ALA A 119 3.06 -14.13 5.43
C ALA A 119 1.78 -14.97 5.24
N GLN A 120 0.67 -14.64 5.91
CA GLN A 120 -0.60 -15.35 5.77
C GLN A 120 -1.49 -14.78 4.65
N ILE A 121 -1.16 -13.62 4.12
CA ILE A 121 -1.91 -12.94 3.06
C ILE A 121 -1.33 -13.35 1.70
N LYS A 122 -2.21 -13.62 0.73
CA LYS A 122 -1.87 -13.98 -0.66
C LYS A 122 -2.54 -12.98 -1.62
N SER A 123 -1.93 -12.77 -2.79
CA SER A 123 -2.58 -12.00 -3.85
C SER A 123 -3.95 -12.59 -4.22
N GLY A 124 -4.89 -11.74 -4.64
CA GLY A 124 -6.24 -12.15 -5.00
C GLY A 124 -7.21 -12.25 -3.82
N GLN A 125 -6.74 -12.10 -2.58
CA GLN A 125 -7.61 -12.17 -1.41
C GLN A 125 -8.23 -10.81 -1.08
N GLN A 126 -9.52 -10.80 -0.73
CA GLN A 126 -10.21 -9.58 -0.35
C GLN A 126 -9.82 -9.16 1.08
N LEU A 127 -9.34 -7.94 1.22
CA LEU A 127 -9.00 -7.31 2.49
C LEU A 127 -9.95 -6.16 2.82
N THR A 128 -10.22 -6.02 4.12
CA THR A 128 -10.89 -4.85 4.71
C THR A 128 -10.01 -4.29 5.81
N ILE A 129 -9.77 -3.00 5.76
CA ILE A 129 -8.92 -2.24 6.68
C ILE A 129 -9.81 -1.24 7.41
N ALA A 130 -9.75 -1.25 8.73
CA ALA A 130 -10.38 -0.26 9.59
C ALA A 130 -9.35 0.79 10.06
N ALA A 131 -9.84 1.97 10.46
CA ALA A 131 -9.01 3.10 10.88
C ALA A 131 -8.13 2.81 12.11
N ASP A 132 -8.52 1.85 12.95
CA ASP A 132 -7.76 1.39 14.12
C ASP A 132 -6.65 0.37 13.76
N GLY A 133 -6.48 0.05 12.49
CA GLY A 133 -5.48 -0.90 12.00
C GLY A 133 -5.92 -2.35 11.99
N LEU A 134 -7.21 -2.65 12.26
CA LEU A 134 -7.73 -4.01 12.10
C LEU A 134 -7.80 -4.38 10.61
N VAL A 135 -7.05 -5.42 10.22
CA VAL A 135 -7.07 -5.99 8.87
C VAL A 135 -7.85 -7.30 8.89
N THR A 136 -8.94 -7.37 8.13
CA THR A 136 -9.77 -8.58 8.01
C THR A 136 -9.64 -9.20 6.63
N LEU A 137 -9.32 -10.49 6.61
CA LEU A 137 -9.29 -11.32 5.41
C LEU A 137 -10.67 -11.97 5.19
N SER A 138 -11.29 -11.68 4.06
CA SER A 138 -12.49 -12.38 3.63
C SER A 138 -12.09 -13.52 2.69
N THR A 139 -12.42 -14.75 3.09
CA THR A 139 -12.35 -15.91 2.19
C THR A 139 -13.64 -15.98 1.39
N SER A 140 -13.53 -15.88 0.07
CA SER A 140 -14.55 -16.36 -0.86
C SER A 140 -14.70 -17.88 -0.77
#